data_AF-A0A3D4GV97-F1
#
_entry.id   AF-A0A3D4GV97-F1
#
_cell.length_a   1.000
_cell.length_b   1.000
_cell.length_c   1.000
_cell.angle_alpha   90.00
_cell.angle_beta   90.00
_cell.angle_gamma   90.00
#
_symmetry.space_group_name_H-M   'P 1'
#
loop_
_entity.id
_entity.type
_entity.pdbx_description
1 polymer ?
#
loop_
_entity_poly.entity_id
_entity_poly.type
_entity_poly.pdbx_seq_one_letter_code
_entity_poly.pdbx_strand_id
1 'polypeptide(L)'
;MVGTRDIGDKPDPTMWTEWVTPESLGRFHDRFGRSWYSFDHQDLHCVILNSQILNGPLPEALVQQEWLENDLAALRDRWLFMHTPLFFVEKGDPDTGFYKSINGPLLSWLTSLVRKHSVEALLAGHTHFKAFNRVGETRCYVCPSTTTSRPGFYEAFSVAPCFRSGGWAAGDPVTAAPGGRGLIDRDLALVRKPGSCEVCEPLCWEHWYD
;
A
#
# COMPACT_ATOMS: atom_id res chain seq x y z
N MET A 1 4.20 5.86 -12.20
CA MET A 1 3.18 4.81 -12.08
C MET A 1 1.81 5.45 -12.26
N VAL A 2 0.89 4.76 -12.91
CA VAL A 2 -0.49 5.23 -13.04
C VAL A 2 -1.28 4.96 -11.76
N GLY A 3 -2.11 5.91 -11.34
CA GLY A 3 -2.98 5.81 -10.17
C GLY A 3 -4.46 6.00 -10.51
N THR A 4 -5.31 5.89 -9.48
CA THR A 4 -6.78 6.01 -9.62
C THR A 4 -7.19 7.31 -10.30
N ARG A 5 -6.48 8.40 -9.98
CA ARG A 5 -6.79 9.74 -10.48
C ARG A 5 -6.37 9.96 -11.93
N ASP A 6 -5.61 9.05 -12.52
CA ASP A 6 -5.11 9.19 -13.89
C ASP A 6 -6.05 8.54 -14.92
N ILE A 7 -6.53 7.32 -14.65
CA ILE A 7 -7.30 6.52 -15.62
C ILE A 7 -8.61 5.96 -15.08
N GLY A 8 -8.94 6.25 -13.82
CA GLY A 8 -9.99 5.56 -13.10
C GLY A 8 -9.47 4.34 -12.34
N ASP A 9 -10.40 3.51 -11.89
CA ASP A 9 -10.14 2.39 -10.99
C ASP A 9 -10.85 1.11 -11.44
N LYS A 10 -10.46 -0.04 -10.87
CA LYS A 10 -11.25 -1.27 -10.97
C LYS A 10 -12.69 -1.01 -10.50
N PRO A 11 -13.69 -1.73 -11.03
CA PRO A 11 -15.06 -1.62 -10.55
C PRO A 11 -15.16 -1.78 -9.04
N ASP A 12 -15.56 -0.70 -8.36
CA ASP A 12 -15.73 -0.66 -6.92
C ASP A 12 -16.87 0.32 -6.58
N PRO A 13 -18.03 -0.17 -6.09
CA PRO A 13 -19.17 0.69 -5.78
C PRO A 13 -18.95 1.58 -4.56
N THR A 14 -17.89 1.33 -3.76
CA THR A 14 -17.55 2.14 -2.58
C THR A 14 -16.65 3.32 -2.93
N MET A 15 -16.17 3.39 -4.18
CA MET A 15 -15.30 4.44 -4.67
C MET A 15 -16.05 5.48 -5.51
N TRP A 16 -15.69 6.74 -5.27
CA TRP A 16 -16.16 7.92 -6.00
C TRP A 16 -15.45 8.11 -7.35
N THR A 17 -14.38 7.37 -7.60
CA THR A 17 -13.60 7.47 -8.83
C THR A 17 -14.28 6.63 -9.92
N GLU A 18 -14.33 7.16 -11.13
CA GLU A 18 -14.86 6.44 -12.29
C GLU A 18 -14.08 5.14 -12.54
N TRP A 19 -14.75 4.17 -13.15
CA TRP A 19 -14.09 2.93 -13.50
C TRP A 19 -13.15 3.16 -14.68
N VAL A 20 -12.04 2.44 -14.70
CA VAL A 20 -11.15 2.41 -15.85
C VAL A 20 -11.88 1.81 -17.05
N THR A 21 -11.71 2.45 -18.21
CA THR A 21 -12.30 2.02 -19.48
C THR A 21 -11.19 1.83 -20.52
N PRO A 22 -11.44 1.10 -21.62
CA PRO A 22 -10.47 1.02 -22.73
C PRO A 22 -10.10 2.40 -23.26
N GLU A 23 -11.05 3.35 -23.27
CA GLU A 23 -10.81 4.72 -23.72
C GLU A 23 -9.92 5.51 -22.75
N SER A 24 -10.15 5.41 -21.43
CA SER A 24 -9.29 6.11 -20.45
C SER A 24 -7.87 5.54 -20.42
N LEU A 25 -7.75 4.21 -20.55
CA LEU A 25 -6.47 3.52 -20.65
C LEU A 25 -5.72 3.90 -21.93
N GLY A 26 -6.40 3.88 -23.08
CA GLY A 26 -5.83 4.26 -24.37
C GLY A 26 -5.34 5.70 -24.39
N ARG A 27 -6.16 6.65 -23.91
CA ARG A 27 -5.76 8.06 -23.79
C ARG A 27 -4.51 8.25 -22.93
N PHE A 28 -4.37 7.48 -21.86
CA PHE A 28 -3.16 7.52 -21.04
C PHE A 28 -1.95 6.98 -21.81
N HIS A 29 -2.08 5.83 -22.50
CA HIS A 29 -1.00 5.26 -23.30
C HIS A 29 -0.54 6.18 -24.43
N ASP A 30 -1.47 6.82 -25.12
CA ASP A 30 -1.18 7.74 -26.22
C ASP A 30 -0.41 8.99 -25.74
N ARG A 31 -0.73 9.48 -24.54
CA ARG A 31 -0.18 10.75 -24.02
C ARG A 31 1.07 10.57 -23.16
N PHE A 32 1.14 9.51 -22.38
CA PHE A 32 2.18 9.29 -21.36
C PHE A 32 2.99 8.01 -21.59
N GLY A 33 2.60 7.18 -22.57
CA GLY A 33 3.21 5.89 -22.82
C GLY A 33 2.58 4.76 -21.99
N ARG A 34 3.14 3.57 -22.12
CA ARG A 34 2.62 2.34 -21.52
C ARG A 34 2.42 2.51 -20.00
N SER A 35 1.26 2.11 -19.50
CA SER A 35 0.97 2.16 -18.04
C SER A 35 1.65 1.05 -17.23
N TRP A 36 2.17 0.03 -17.90
CA TRP A 36 3.01 -1.02 -17.31
C TRP A 36 4.19 -1.33 -18.24
N TYR A 37 5.36 -1.48 -17.65
CA TYR A 37 6.64 -1.71 -18.33
C TYR A 37 7.70 -2.04 -17.28
N SER A 38 8.86 -2.49 -17.74
CA SER A 38 10.04 -2.67 -16.91
C SER A 38 11.23 -1.94 -17.53
N PHE A 39 12.24 -1.66 -16.70
CA PHE A 39 13.51 -1.12 -17.14
C PHE A 39 14.61 -1.54 -16.18
N ASP A 40 15.83 -1.61 -16.68
CA ASP A 40 17.01 -1.93 -15.88
C ASP A 40 17.72 -0.64 -15.47
N HIS A 41 18.19 -0.61 -14.23
CA HIS A 41 19.11 0.40 -13.72
C HIS A 41 20.22 -0.30 -12.94
N GLN A 42 21.42 -0.36 -13.54
CA GLN A 42 22.53 -1.17 -13.00
C GLN A 42 22.09 -2.64 -12.86
N ASP A 43 22.23 -3.22 -11.66
CA ASP A 43 21.84 -4.60 -11.37
C ASP A 43 20.40 -4.74 -10.89
N LEU A 44 19.66 -3.62 -10.82
CA LEU A 44 18.26 -3.58 -10.41
C LEU A 44 17.33 -3.61 -11.62
N HIS A 45 16.40 -4.55 -11.62
CA HIS A 45 15.26 -4.63 -12.52
C HIS A 45 14.03 -3.98 -11.88
N CYS A 46 13.59 -2.85 -12.45
CA CYS A 46 12.44 -2.09 -11.95
C CYS A 46 11.20 -2.41 -12.78
N VAL A 47 10.15 -2.88 -12.11
CA VAL A 47 8.89 -3.28 -12.76
C VAL A 47 7.77 -2.34 -12.35
N ILE A 48 7.14 -1.68 -13.32
CA ILE A 48 6.01 -0.79 -13.13
C ILE A 48 4.72 -1.52 -13.50
N LEU A 49 3.83 -1.70 -12.53
CA LEU A 49 2.50 -2.28 -12.74
C LEU A 49 1.40 -1.21 -12.74
N ASN A 50 0.43 -1.38 -13.64
CA ASN A 50 -0.85 -0.69 -13.54
C ASN A 50 -1.78 -1.52 -12.64
N SER A 51 -1.87 -1.12 -11.37
CA SER A 51 -2.76 -1.78 -10.41
C SER A 51 -4.24 -1.40 -10.56
N GLN A 52 -4.58 -0.40 -11.37
CA GLN A 52 -5.98 0.05 -11.52
C GLN A 52 -6.78 -0.83 -12.48
N ILE A 53 -6.10 -1.56 -13.36
CA ILE A 53 -6.73 -2.55 -14.24
C ILE A 53 -6.73 -3.95 -13.63
N LEU A 54 -5.93 -4.19 -12.57
CA LEU A 54 -5.96 -5.45 -11.83
C LEU A 54 -7.32 -5.60 -11.13
N ASN A 55 -7.88 -6.82 -11.14
CA ASN A 55 -9.25 -7.13 -10.69
C ASN A 55 -10.35 -6.43 -11.50
N GLY A 56 -10.01 -5.84 -12.66
CA GLY A 56 -10.96 -5.25 -13.59
C GLY A 56 -11.38 -6.21 -14.72
N PRO A 57 -12.41 -5.84 -15.49
CA PRO A 57 -12.91 -6.64 -16.62
C PRO A 57 -12.10 -6.44 -17.91
N LEU A 58 -11.11 -5.55 -17.92
CA LEU A 58 -10.34 -5.22 -19.12
C LEU A 58 -9.42 -6.38 -19.51
N PRO A 59 -9.37 -6.79 -20.79
CA PRO A 59 -8.49 -7.86 -21.25
C PRO A 59 -7.01 -7.53 -21.03
N GLU A 60 -6.63 -6.25 -21.01
CA GLU A 60 -5.30 -5.76 -20.70
C GLU A 60 -4.80 -6.21 -19.32
N ALA A 61 -5.72 -6.48 -18.38
CA ALA A 61 -5.38 -7.02 -17.08
C ALA A 61 -4.73 -8.42 -17.17
N LEU A 62 -5.20 -9.27 -18.09
CA LEU A 62 -4.63 -10.59 -18.34
C LEU A 62 -3.31 -10.47 -19.11
N VAL A 63 -3.26 -9.59 -20.12
CA VAL A 63 -2.03 -9.30 -20.88
C VAL A 63 -0.90 -8.84 -19.94
N GLN A 64 -1.22 -7.96 -18.98
CA GLN A 64 -0.25 -7.52 -17.97
C GLN A 64 0.19 -8.66 -17.04
N GLN A 65 -0.71 -9.57 -16.65
CA GLN A 65 -0.37 -10.71 -15.79
C GLN A 65 0.60 -11.67 -16.48
N GLU A 66 0.28 -12.08 -17.71
CA GLU A 66 1.15 -12.96 -18.51
C GLU A 66 2.50 -12.29 -18.79
N TRP A 67 2.50 -10.99 -19.09
CA TRP A 67 3.74 -10.24 -19.24
C TRP A 67 4.58 -10.25 -17.95
N LEU A 68 3.97 -10.00 -16.79
CA LEU A 68 4.68 -9.94 -15.51
C LEU A 68 5.33 -11.27 -15.15
N GLU A 69 4.65 -12.40 -15.39
CA GLU A 69 5.19 -13.74 -15.12
C GLU A 69 6.48 -14.01 -15.92
N ASN A 70 6.53 -13.53 -17.17
CA ASN A 70 7.70 -13.66 -18.01
C ASN A 70 8.81 -12.66 -17.63
N ASP A 71 8.44 -11.42 -17.31
CA ASP A 71 9.37 -10.34 -16.98
C ASP A 71 10.14 -10.63 -15.68
N LEU A 72 9.45 -11.14 -14.65
CA LEU A 72 10.07 -11.47 -13.36
C LEU A 72 11.03 -12.69 -13.41
N ALA A 73 11.05 -13.45 -14.50
CA ALA A 73 11.97 -14.59 -14.66
C ALA A 73 13.44 -14.17 -14.81
N ALA A 74 13.75 -12.88 -14.99
CA ALA A 74 15.11 -12.36 -15.08
C ALA A 74 15.95 -12.64 -13.81
N LEU A 75 17.26 -12.87 -13.92
CA LEU A 75 18.13 -13.22 -12.77
C LEU A 75 18.76 -11.99 -12.06
N ARG A 76 17.98 -10.92 -11.84
CA ARG A 76 18.44 -9.65 -11.25
C ARG A 76 17.78 -9.35 -9.91
N ASP A 77 18.28 -8.38 -9.15
CA ASP A 77 17.50 -7.81 -8.05
C ASP A 77 16.27 -7.11 -8.64
N ARG A 78 15.12 -7.16 -7.94
CA ARG A 78 13.83 -6.77 -8.51
C ARG A 78 13.06 -5.89 -7.56
N TRP A 79 12.66 -4.71 -8.04
CA TRP A 79 11.75 -3.83 -7.34
C TRP A 79 10.45 -3.69 -8.13
N LEU A 80 9.33 -3.84 -7.43
CA LEU A 80 8.00 -3.71 -8.00
C LEU A 80 7.37 -2.39 -7.57
N PHE A 81 6.76 -1.70 -8.50
CA PHE A 81 6.13 -0.42 -8.29
C PHE A 81 4.68 -0.49 -8.74
N MET A 82 3.75 -0.18 -7.85
CA MET A 82 2.32 -0.11 -8.15
C MET A 82 1.64 1.04 -7.39
N HIS A 83 0.41 1.41 -7.75
CA HIS A 83 -0.27 2.47 -7.01
C HIS A 83 -1.04 1.93 -5.80
N THR A 84 -1.81 0.86 -5.98
CA THR A 84 -2.63 0.26 -4.92
C THR A 84 -1.80 -0.74 -4.10
N PRO A 85 -1.77 -0.66 -2.76
CA PRO A 85 -1.00 -1.58 -1.92
C PRO A 85 -1.58 -3.00 -1.91
N LEU A 86 -0.77 -4.00 -1.54
CA LEU A 86 -1.23 -5.38 -1.40
C LEU A 86 -2.22 -5.57 -0.25
N PHE A 87 -1.96 -4.95 0.90
CA PHE A 87 -2.79 -4.94 2.10
C PHE A 87 -2.25 -3.90 3.08
N PHE A 88 -3.04 -3.56 4.10
CA PHE A 88 -2.74 -2.59 5.15
C PHE A 88 -2.31 -3.25 6.45
N VAL A 89 -3.18 -4.11 6.99
CA VAL A 89 -2.96 -4.86 8.24
C VAL A 89 -2.70 -6.31 7.90
N GLU A 90 -3.62 -6.93 7.17
CA GLU A 90 -3.50 -8.34 6.81
C GLU A 90 -4.10 -8.66 5.44
N LYS A 91 -3.78 -9.85 4.94
CA LYS A 91 -4.34 -10.31 3.66
C LYS A 91 -5.86 -10.42 3.79
N GLY A 92 -6.57 -9.80 2.86
CA GLY A 92 -8.03 -9.82 2.86
C GLY A 92 -8.66 -8.67 3.64
N ASP A 93 -7.90 -7.61 3.95
CA ASP A 93 -8.46 -6.34 4.41
C ASP A 93 -9.65 -5.93 3.53
N PRO A 94 -10.80 -5.56 4.11
CA PRO A 94 -11.97 -5.18 3.35
C PRO A 94 -11.70 -3.88 2.57
N ASP A 95 -12.16 -3.82 1.33
CA ASP A 95 -12.17 -2.57 0.57
C ASP A 95 -13.17 -1.61 1.21
N THR A 96 -12.68 -0.51 1.79
CA THR A 96 -13.53 0.51 2.45
C THR A 96 -13.49 1.84 1.69
N GLY A 97 -13.59 1.76 0.36
CA GLY A 97 -13.39 2.88 -0.54
C GLY A 97 -11.93 3.32 -0.56
N PHE A 98 -11.61 4.36 0.20
CA PHE A 98 -10.27 4.96 0.14
C PHE A 98 -9.15 4.12 0.76
N TYR A 99 -9.48 3.13 1.60
CA TYR A 99 -8.55 2.13 2.07
C TYR A 99 -8.85 0.83 1.34
N LYS A 100 -8.54 0.81 0.04
CA LYS A 100 -8.61 -0.40 -0.79
C LYS A 100 -7.22 -1.00 -0.99
N SER A 101 -7.21 -2.30 -1.20
CA SER A 101 -5.98 -3.04 -1.49
C SER A 101 -6.17 -3.96 -2.70
N ILE A 102 -5.10 -4.62 -3.11
CA ILE A 102 -5.24 -5.76 -4.01
C ILE A 102 -5.93 -6.88 -3.23
N ASN A 103 -7.08 -7.33 -3.71
CA ASN A 103 -7.91 -8.31 -3.02
C ASN A 103 -8.16 -9.56 -3.87
N GLY A 104 -8.80 -10.54 -3.24
CA GLY A 104 -9.25 -11.76 -3.92
C GLY A 104 -8.10 -12.63 -4.47
N PRO A 105 -8.37 -13.41 -5.54
CA PRO A 105 -7.39 -14.32 -6.13
C PRO A 105 -6.10 -13.65 -6.62
N LEU A 106 -6.19 -12.39 -7.09
CA LEU A 106 -5.00 -11.66 -7.56
C LEU A 106 -4.01 -11.35 -6.44
N LEU A 107 -4.47 -11.16 -5.20
CA LEU A 107 -3.56 -10.98 -4.07
C LEU A 107 -2.72 -12.25 -3.84
N SER A 108 -3.36 -13.42 -3.89
CA SER A 108 -2.68 -14.70 -3.74
C SER A 108 -1.71 -14.95 -4.89
N TRP A 109 -2.13 -14.69 -6.13
CA TRP A 109 -1.27 -14.79 -7.32
C TRP A 109 -0.05 -13.87 -7.22
N LEU A 110 -0.25 -12.57 -6.99
CA LEU A 110 0.82 -11.58 -6.96
C LEU A 110 1.78 -11.82 -5.80
N THR A 111 1.27 -12.13 -4.61
CA THR A 111 2.14 -12.47 -3.46
C THR A 111 2.91 -13.77 -3.66
N SER A 112 2.40 -14.71 -4.48
CA SER A 112 3.12 -15.93 -4.82
C SER A 112 4.25 -15.64 -5.83
N LEU A 113 4.00 -14.81 -6.84
CA LEU A 113 5.04 -14.38 -7.78
C LEU A 113 6.15 -13.61 -7.08
N VAL A 114 5.79 -12.64 -6.24
CA VAL A 114 6.73 -11.84 -5.44
C VAL A 114 7.65 -12.73 -4.60
N ARG A 115 7.10 -13.78 -3.96
CA ARG A 115 7.89 -14.77 -3.20
C ARG A 115 8.77 -15.62 -4.12
N LYS A 116 8.20 -16.18 -5.19
CA LYS A 116 8.88 -17.09 -6.12
C LYS A 116 10.11 -16.44 -6.75
N HIS A 117 10.01 -15.16 -7.10
CA HIS A 117 11.05 -14.42 -7.79
C HIS A 117 11.90 -13.55 -6.84
N SER A 118 11.75 -13.73 -5.52
CA SER A 118 12.51 -13.01 -4.49
C SER A 118 12.57 -11.49 -4.74
N VAL A 119 11.42 -10.90 -5.07
CA VAL A 119 11.32 -9.44 -5.25
C VAL A 119 11.76 -8.77 -3.94
N GLU A 120 12.72 -7.86 -4.02
CA GLU A 120 13.36 -7.29 -2.82
C GLU A 120 12.45 -6.24 -2.16
N ALA A 121 11.83 -5.39 -2.98
CA ALA A 121 10.96 -4.32 -2.53
C ALA A 121 9.73 -4.17 -3.44
N LEU A 122 8.59 -3.85 -2.81
CA LEU A 122 7.36 -3.42 -3.47
C LEU A 122 6.98 -2.04 -2.94
N LEU A 123 6.89 -1.06 -3.82
CA LEU A 123 6.52 0.31 -3.48
C LEU A 123 5.13 0.63 -3.99
N ALA A 124 4.29 1.12 -3.10
CA ALA A 124 2.91 1.50 -3.33
C ALA A 124 2.60 2.94 -2.90
N GLY A 125 1.48 3.47 -3.35
CA GLY A 125 0.94 4.76 -2.94
C GLY A 125 -0.51 4.63 -2.49
N HIS A 126 -1.40 5.41 -3.10
CA HIS A 126 -2.86 5.38 -2.92
C HIS A 126 -3.39 5.87 -1.56
N THR A 127 -2.76 5.49 -0.46
CA THR A 127 -3.35 5.65 0.88
C THR A 127 -3.13 7.02 1.49
N HIS A 128 -2.16 7.79 0.96
CA HIS A 128 -1.78 9.11 1.45
C HIS A 128 -1.19 9.10 2.89
N PHE A 129 -0.69 7.96 3.36
CA PHE A 129 0.11 7.87 4.58
C PHE A 129 1.19 6.80 4.41
N LYS A 130 2.19 6.82 5.29
CA LYS A 130 3.29 5.86 5.24
C LYS A 130 2.88 4.54 5.92
N ALA A 131 3.08 3.42 5.24
CA ALA A 131 2.93 2.09 5.84
C ALA A 131 4.11 1.20 5.43
N PHE A 132 4.38 0.19 6.26
CA PHE A 132 5.39 -0.82 5.99
C PHE A 132 4.85 -2.21 6.33
N ASN A 133 4.97 -3.12 5.38
CA ASN A 133 4.52 -4.50 5.48
C ASN A 133 5.58 -5.44 4.88
N ARG A 134 5.36 -6.75 5.05
CA ARG A 134 6.21 -7.78 4.44
C ARG A 134 5.40 -8.90 3.79
N VAL A 135 5.94 -9.46 2.73
CA VAL A 135 5.45 -10.67 2.08
C VAL A 135 6.62 -11.65 1.95
N GLY A 136 6.78 -12.54 2.93
CA GLY A 136 8.05 -13.26 3.08
C GLY A 136 9.17 -12.26 3.34
N GLU A 137 10.25 -12.34 2.58
CA GLU A 137 11.39 -11.39 2.67
C GLU A 137 11.14 -10.07 1.93
N THR A 138 10.13 -10.00 1.05
CA THR A 138 9.83 -8.78 0.29
C THR A 138 9.34 -7.67 1.19
N ARG A 139 10.00 -6.51 1.12
CA ARG A 139 9.64 -5.30 1.85
C ARG A 139 8.59 -4.50 1.09
N CYS A 140 7.40 -4.33 1.66
CA CYS A 140 6.32 -3.60 1.06
C CYS A 140 6.21 -2.21 1.70
N TYR A 141 6.48 -1.16 0.94
CA TYR A 141 6.40 0.23 1.38
C TYR A 141 5.19 0.90 0.76
N VAL A 142 4.45 1.65 1.57
CA VAL A 142 3.48 2.64 1.07
C VAL A 142 4.07 4.03 1.30
N CYS A 143 4.26 4.77 0.22
CA CYS A 143 4.82 6.12 0.25
C CYS A 143 3.70 7.14 0.55
N PRO A 144 3.97 8.14 1.41
CA PRO A 144 3.01 9.21 1.66
C PRO A 144 2.81 10.05 0.39
N SER A 145 1.66 10.72 0.30
CA SER A 145 1.41 11.68 -0.77
C SER A 145 2.24 12.95 -0.55
N THR A 146 2.67 13.59 -1.64
CA THR A 146 3.39 14.86 -1.61
C THR A 146 2.47 16.07 -1.41
N THR A 147 1.16 15.91 -1.58
CA THR A 147 0.19 17.02 -1.58
C THR A 147 -0.82 16.96 -0.44
N THR A 148 -1.15 15.76 0.05
CA THR A 148 -2.15 15.60 1.11
C THR A 148 -1.84 14.35 1.89
N SER A 149 -1.37 14.50 3.13
CA SER A 149 -1.30 13.38 4.06
C SER A 149 -2.63 13.22 4.77
N ARG A 150 -3.14 12.00 4.87
CA ARG A 150 -4.30 11.73 5.73
C ARG A 150 -3.85 11.65 7.17
N PRO A 151 -4.57 12.27 8.13
CA PRO A 151 -4.40 11.96 9.54
C PRO A 151 -4.90 10.53 9.77
N GLY A 152 -4.02 9.56 9.58
CA GLY A 152 -4.31 8.14 9.76
C GLY A 152 -2.99 7.41 9.94
N PHE A 153 -2.80 6.85 11.13
CA PHE A 153 -1.59 6.13 11.56
C PHE A 153 -0.34 6.98 11.85
N TYR A 154 -0.49 8.16 12.43
CA TYR A 154 0.43 8.55 13.52
C TYR A 154 -0.16 7.96 14.81
N GLU A 155 0.65 7.41 15.70
CA GLU A 155 0.26 6.75 16.97
C GLU A 155 -0.89 7.44 17.73
N ALA A 156 -2.15 7.11 17.39
CA ALA A 156 -3.32 7.71 18.04
C ALA A 156 -4.56 6.80 18.07
N PHE A 157 -4.58 5.69 17.33
CA PHE A 157 -5.75 4.81 17.32
C PHE A 157 -5.35 3.35 17.53
N SER A 158 -5.58 2.89 18.76
CA SER A 158 -5.51 1.47 19.16
C SER A 158 -6.77 0.68 18.72
N VAL A 159 -7.61 1.27 17.86
CA VAL A 159 -8.89 0.71 17.42
C VAL A 159 -9.16 1.07 15.96
N ALA A 160 -9.83 0.17 15.23
CA ALA A 160 -10.28 0.42 13.87
C ALA A 160 -11.28 1.60 13.84
N PRO A 161 -11.31 2.41 12.75
CA PRO A 161 -12.25 3.51 12.62
C PRO A 161 -13.70 2.98 12.68
N CYS A 162 -14.57 3.63 13.45
CA CYS A 162 -15.97 3.26 13.51
C CYS A 162 -16.68 3.70 12.23
N PHE A 163 -17.42 2.80 11.60
CA PHE A 163 -18.23 3.12 10.43
C PHE A 163 -19.57 3.70 10.92
N ARG A 164 -19.84 4.98 10.68
CA ARG A 164 -21.18 5.56 10.78
C ARG A 164 -21.65 5.97 9.39
N SER A 165 -22.81 5.47 8.98
CA SER A 165 -23.46 5.88 7.74
C SER A 165 -23.92 7.34 7.84
N GLY A 166 -23.22 8.23 7.13
CA GLY A 166 -23.65 9.61 6.87
C GLY A 166 -22.68 10.70 7.34
N GLY A 167 -21.83 11.17 6.42
CA GLY A 167 -21.20 12.51 6.46
C GLY A 167 -20.11 12.74 7.51
N TRP A 168 -19.07 13.48 7.11
CA TRP A 168 -18.00 13.93 7.99
C TRP A 168 -18.51 15.08 8.87
N ALA A 169 -18.76 14.81 10.15
CA ALA A 169 -18.84 15.85 11.16
C ALA A 169 -17.54 15.81 11.98
N ALA A 170 -16.77 16.89 11.93
CA ALA A 170 -15.68 17.12 12.86
C ALA A 170 -16.28 17.42 14.25
N GLY A 171 -15.84 16.67 15.27
CA GLY A 171 -16.13 16.96 16.67
C GLY A 171 -16.98 15.90 17.37
N ASP A 172 -16.32 15.00 18.11
CA ASP A 172 -16.45 14.87 19.57
C ASP A 172 -15.75 13.59 20.05
N PRO A 173 -14.70 13.67 20.89
CA PRO A 173 -14.23 12.52 21.63
C PRO A 173 -15.20 12.23 22.78
N VAL A 174 -15.23 10.99 23.26
CA VAL A 174 -16.06 10.46 24.37
C VAL A 174 -17.30 9.68 23.91
N THR A 175 -17.09 8.39 23.65
CA THR A 175 -17.76 7.27 24.35
C THR A 175 -17.22 5.95 23.79
N ALA A 176 -16.09 5.49 24.35
CA ALA A 176 -15.66 4.12 24.15
C ALA A 176 -16.57 3.20 24.98
N ALA A 177 -17.34 2.34 24.32
CA ALA A 177 -18.02 1.23 24.99
C ALA A 177 -16.99 0.16 25.38
N PRO A 178 -16.94 -0.30 26.64
CA PRO A 178 -15.97 -1.29 27.08
C PRO A 178 -16.45 -2.68 26.69
N GLY A 179 -15.80 -3.35 25.73
CA GLY A 179 -16.20 -4.71 25.37
C GLY A 179 -15.66 -5.26 24.06
N GLY A 180 -14.39 -5.04 23.73
CA GLY A 180 -13.75 -5.69 22.58
C GLY A 180 -12.32 -6.04 22.92
N ARG A 181 -12.05 -7.31 23.26
CA ARG A 181 -10.68 -7.82 23.36
C ARG A 181 -10.08 -7.87 21.96
N GLY A 182 -9.41 -6.81 21.54
CA GLY A 182 -8.57 -6.78 20.35
C GLY A 182 -7.12 -7.01 20.75
N LEU A 183 -6.63 -8.21 20.48
CA LEU A 183 -5.24 -8.63 20.67
C LEU A 183 -4.33 -7.85 19.72
N ILE A 184 -3.57 -6.89 20.24
CA ILE A 184 -2.35 -6.40 19.60
C ILE A 184 -1.29 -6.31 20.69
N ASP A 185 -0.82 -7.48 21.14
CA ASP A 185 0.47 -7.59 21.82
C ASP A 185 1.03 -8.98 21.58
N ARG A 186 2.00 -9.05 20.66
CA ARG A 186 3.11 -10.02 20.59
C ARG A 186 3.83 -9.82 19.27
N ASP A 187 4.84 -8.93 19.33
CA ASP A 187 6.14 -9.05 18.64
C ASP A 187 6.83 -7.69 18.41
N LEU A 188 6.74 -6.79 19.39
CA LEU A 188 7.77 -5.77 19.63
C LEU A 188 8.88 -6.26 20.60
N ALA A 189 8.97 -7.57 20.84
CA ALA A 189 9.94 -8.17 21.76
C ALA A 189 11.36 -8.38 21.17
N LEU A 190 11.77 -7.56 20.19
CA LEU A 190 13.15 -7.53 19.69
C LEU A 190 13.76 -6.13 19.78
N VAL A 191 13.61 -5.49 20.95
CA VAL A 191 14.61 -4.56 21.47
C VAL A 191 14.98 -5.04 22.87
N ARG A 192 16.00 -5.91 22.95
CA ARG A 192 16.63 -6.28 24.22
C ARG A 192 17.20 -5.02 24.88
N LYS A 193 16.65 -4.62 26.03
CA LYS A 193 17.38 -3.80 27.01
C LYS A 193 18.37 -4.69 27.76
N PRO A 194 19.66 -4.33 27.87
CA PRO A 194 20.46 -4.73 29.01
C PRO A 194 20.39 -3.65 30.09
N GLY A 195 20.17 -4.08 31.33
CA GLY A 195 20.62 -3.36 32.52
C GLY A 195 19.72 -2.25 33.03
N SER A 196 19.18 -2.48 34.21
CA SER A 196 18.64 -1.50 35.15
C SER A 196 19.60 -0.34 35.41
N CYS A 197 19.11 0.89 35.40
CA CYS A 197 19.62 1.94 36.27
C CYS A 197 18.48 2.92 36.59
N GLU A 198 18.02 2.90 37.84
CA GLU A 198 17.36 4.04 38.47
C GLU A 198 18.37 5.18 38.60
N VAL A 199 17.86 6.42 38.65
CA VAL A 199 18.58 7.71 38.78
C VAL A 199 18.96 8.37 37.44
N CYS A 200 18.13 9.33 36.99
CA CYS A 200 18.55 10.73 36.76
C CYS A 200 17.38 11.59 36.20
N GLU A 201 17.30 12.78 36.77
CA GLU A 201 16.40 13.92 36.52
C GLU A 201 16.54 14.59 35.12
N PRO A 202 15.71 15.60 34.78
CA PRO A 202 15.45 16.00 33.39
C PRO A 202 16.46 17.01 32.86
N LEU A 203 17.23 16.67 31.83
CA LEU A 203 18.07 17.63 31.11
C LEU A 203 18.15 17.33 29.60
N CYS A 204 18.23 18.42 28.84
CA CYS A 204 18.50 18.55 27.41
C CYS A 204 17.30 18.41 26.45
N TRP A 205 16.39 19.37 26.54
CA TRP A 205 15.95 20.09 25.35
C TRP A 205 17.00 21.17 25.05
N GLU A 206 17.78 21.04 23.98
CA GLU A 206 18.38 22.14 23.19
C GLU A 206 19.37 21.60 22.15
N HIS A 207 19.48 22.31 21.03
CA HIS A 207 20.39 22.15 19.88
C HIS A 207 20.03 21.15 18.77
N TRP A 208 19.13 21.62 17.90
CA TRP A 208 19.27 21.47 16.45
C TRP A 208 19.03 22.84 15.81
N TYR A 209 20.05 23.71 15.84
CA TYR A 209 20.34 24.81 14.90
C TYR A 209 21.64 25.49 15.36
N ASP A 210 22.76 24.92 14.89
CA ASP A 210 23.99 25.52 14.37
C ASP A 210 25.13 24.49 14.40
#